data_AF-A0A251TH80-F1
#
_entry.id   AF-A0A251TH80-F1
#
_cell.length_a   1.000
_cell.length_b   1.000
_cell.length_c   1.000
_cell.angle_alpha   90.00
_cell.angle_beta   90.00
_cell.angle_gamma   90.00
#
_symmetry.space_group_name_H-M   'P 1'
#
loop_
_entity.id
_entity.type
_entity.pdbx_description
1 polymer ?
#
loop_
_entity_poly.entity_id
_entity_poly.type
_entity_poly.pdbx_seq_one_letter_code
_entity_poly.pdbx_strand_id
1 'polypeptide(L)'
;MMKNYHVRFLRGWIYKNSPIPITKKPDLNDPVLRAKLAKGMGHNYYGEPAWPNDLLYIFPVVILGTIACNVGLAVLEPSMIGEPADPFATPLEILPEWYFFPVFQYFVTVPNKLIGCSVNGISNPPGY
;
A
#
# COMPACT_ATOMS: atom_id res chain seq x y z
N MET A 1 -19.39 20.87 29.27
CA MET A 1 -18.90 21.66 28.10
C MET A 1 -17.39 21.97 28.10
N MET A 2 -16.62 21.73 29.17
CA MET A 2 -15.23 22.24 29.28
C MET A 2 -14.09 21.28 28.89
N LYS A 3 -14.34 19.97 28.68
CA LYS A 3 -13.26 18.98 28.44
C LYS A 3 -12.56 19.09 27.07
N ASN A 4 -13.12 19.84 26.12
CA ASN A 4 -12.61 19.95 24.74
C ASN A 4 -11.81 21.23 24.46
N TYR A 5 -11.63 22.12 25.45
CA TYR A 5 -10.84 23.35 25.28
C TYR A 5 -9.33 23.07 25.36
N HIS A 6 -8.91 22.16 26.25
CA HIS A 6 -7.50 21.82 26.39
C HIS A 6 -6.92 21.17 25.13
N VAL A 7 -7.65 20.23 24.51
CA VAL A 7 -7.23 19.57 23.27
C VAL A 7 -7.22 20.56 22.09
N ARG A 8 -8.16 21.50 22.02
CA ARG A 8 -8.18 22.56 21.00
C ARG A 8 -7.05 23.58 21.20
N PHE A 9 -6.72 23.90 22.44
CA PHE A 9 -5.63 24.80 22.80
C PHE A 9 -4.27 24.17 22.49
N LEU A 10 -4.04 22.92 22.89
CA LEU A 10 -2.84 22.16 22.55
C LEU A 10 -2.67 22.01 21.03
N ARG A 11 -3.73 21.66 20.31
CA ARG A 11 -3.71 21.58 18.85
C ARG A 11 -3.36 22.93 18.22
N GLY A 12 -4.00 24.03 18.65
CA GLY A 12 -3.71 25.38 18.15
C GLY A 12 -2.32 25.90 18.51
N TRP A 13 -1.78 25.52 19.68
CA TRP A 13 -0.45 25.91 20.14
C TRP A 13 0.66 25.13 19.42
N ILE A 14 0.45 23.85 19.14
CA ILE A 14 1.35 23.02 18.31
C ILE A 14 1.41 23.58 16.88
N TYR A 15 0.27 23.88 16.25
CA TYR A 15 0.25 24.52 14.92
C TYR A 15 0.92 25.91 14.88
N LYS A 16 1.05 26.60 16.03
CA LYS A 16 1.65 27.95 16.09
C LYS A 16 3.16 27.91 16.32
N ASN A 17 3.71 26.82 16.87
CA ASN A 17 5.11 26.70 17.25
C ASN A 17 5.90 25.62 16.48
N SER A 18 5.25 24.88 15.57
CA SER A 18 5.97 24.05 14.60
C SER A 18 6.77 24.95 13.64
N PRO A 19 8.05 24.65 13.34
CA PRO A 19 8.82 25.41 12.36
C PRO A 19 8.20 25.40 10.95
N ILE A 20 7.24 24.50 10.70
CA ILE A 20 6.47 24.38 9.45
C ILE A 20 5.02 24.03 9.80
N PRO A 21 4.06 24.98 9.71
CA PRO A 21 2.65 24.67 9.63
C PRO A 21 2.10 25.22 8.31
N ILE A 22 2.36 24.54 7.19
CA ILE A 22 1.98 24.97 5.83
C ILE A 22 0.85 24.09 5.27
N THR A 23 -0.24 23.89 6.02
CA THR A 23 -1.43 23.32 5.39
C THR A 23 -2.10 24.39 4.52
N LYS A 24 -1.93 24.31 3.20
CA LYS A 24 -2.63 25.16 2.23
C LYS A 24 -4.11 24.79 2.22
N LYS A 25 -5.01 25.75 2.42
CA LYS A 25 -6.46 25.55 2.26
C LYS A 25 -6.86 25.51 0.79
N PRO A 26 -7.94 24.79 0.42
CA PRO A 26 -8.45 24.81 -0.95
C PRO A 26 -8.94 26.22 -1.31
N ASP A 27 -8.55 26.71 -2.49
CA ASP A 27 -9.05 27.98 -3.03
C ASP A 27 -10.35 27.75 -3.80
N LEU A 28 -11.48 27.98 -3.13
CA LEU A 28 -12.80 27.80 -3.72
C LEU A 28 -13.21 28.93 -4.67
N ASN A 29 -12.40 29.99 -4.80
CA ASN A 29 -12.67 31.05 -5.76
C ASN A 29 -12.13 30.71 -7.16
N ASP A 30 -11.20 29.75 -7.27
CA ASP A 30 -10.66 29.30 -8.55
C ASP A 30 -11.67 28.39 -9.30
N PRO A 31 -12.19 28.83 -10.46
CA PRO A 31 -13.11 28.01 -11.25
C PRO A 31 -12.47 26.73 -11.77
N VAL A 32 -11.15 26.70 -11.98
CA VAL A 32 -10.43 25.52 -12.47
C VAL A 32 -10.37 24.45 -11.39
N LEU A 33 -10.03 24.81 -10.15
CA LEU A 33 -10.04 23.89 -9.03
C LEU A 33 -11.45 23.33 -8.77
N ARG A 34 -12.48 24.17 -8.81
CA ARG A 34 -13.87 23.72 -8.64
C ARG A 34 -14.31 22.74 -9.73
N ALA A 35 -13.96 23.00 -10.99
CA ALA A 35 -14.26 22.10 -12.09
C ALA A 35 -13.55 20.74 -11.96
N LYS A 36 -12.32 20.71 -11.42
CA LYS A 36 -11.59 19.48 -11.11
C LYS A 36 -12.22 18.72 -9.94
N LEU A 37 -12.58 19.42 -8.86
CA LEU A 37 -13.22 18.84 -7.68
C LEU A 37 -14.58 18.23 -8.00
N ALA A 38 -15.38 18.88 -8.88
CA ALA A 38 -16.65 18.34 -9.35
C ALA A 38 -16.51 16.99 -10.08
N LYS A 39 -15.32 16.71 -10.63
CA LYS A 39 -14.97 15.45 -11.28
C LYS A 39 -14.22 14.47 -10.35
N GLY A 40 -14.14 14.75 -9.05
CA GLY A 40 -13.40 13.94 -8.08
C GLY A 40 -11.87 14.06 -8.15
N MET A 41 -11.34 15.06 -8.86
CA MET A 41 -9.91 15.30 -9.04
C MET A 41 -9.46 16.58 -8.33
N GLY A 42 -8.16 16.78 -8.18
CA GLY A 42 -7.61 18.05 -7.66
C GLY A 42 -7.49 18.12 -6.13
N HIS A 43 -7.64 17.00 -5.44
CA HIS A 43 -7.40 16.89 -3.99
C HIS A 43 -5.93 17.08 -3.58
N ASN A 44 -5.01 17.15 -4.54
CA ASN A 44 -3.59 17.41 -4.36
C ASN A 44 -3.20 18.92 -4.36
N TYR A 45 -4.13 19.83 -4.62
CA TYR A 45 -3.84 21.28 -4.74
C TYR A 45 -3.84 22.03 -3.39
N TYR A 46 -4.20 21.34 -2.32
CA TYR A 46 -4.29 21.81 -0.96
C TYR A 46 -3.74 20.72 -0.02
N GLY A 47 -3.47 21.07 1.24
CA GLY A 47 -2.76 20.20 2.17
C GLY A 47 -1.31 20.63 2.37
N GLU A 48 -0.45 19.71 2.77
CA GLU A 48 0.97 19.98 2.97
C GLU A 48 1.73 19.97 1.63
N PRO A 49 2.77 20.80 1.46
CA PRO A 49 3.58 20.77 0.25
C PRO A 49 4.31 19.44 0.14
N ALA A 50 4.08 18.72 -0.96
CA ALA A 50 4.77 17.46 -1.23
C ALA A 50 6.30 17.63 -1.23
N TRP A 51 6.79 18.77 -1.74
CA TRP A 51 8.19 19.16 -1.68
C TRP A 51 8.40 20.31 -0.67
N PRO A 52 9.43 20.24 0.20
CA PRO A 52 10.36 19.13 0.42
C PRO A 52 9.85 18.09 1.43
N ASN A 53 8.74 18.39 2.13
CA ASN A 53 8.33 17.71 3.35
C ASN A 53 8.16 16.19 3.17
N ASP A 54 7.32 15.78 2.24
CA ASP A 54 7.05 14.35 2.05
C ASP A 54 8.11 13.70 1.15
N LEU A 55 8.40 14.31 -0.01
CA LEU A 55 9.25 13.72 -1.02
C LEU A 55 10.73 13.62 -0.60
N LEU A 56 11.26 14.60 0.12
CA LEU A 56 12.68 14.60 0.48
C LEU A 56 12.92 14.08 1.90
N TYR A 57 12.04 14.39 2.85
CA TYR A 57 12.27 13.98 4.24
C TYR A 57 11.58 12.68 4.62
N ILE A 58 10.35 12.42 4.17
CA ILE A 58 9.61 11.21 4.55
C ILE A 58 9.94 10.03 3.62
N PHE A 59 10.02 10.24 2.31
CA PHE A 59 10.20 9.14 1.35
C PHE A 59 11.51 8.37 1.60
N PRO A 60 12.68 9.01 1.80
CA PRO A 60 13.91 8.26 2.07
C PRO A 60 13.84 7.47 3.39
N VAL A 61 13.17 8.00 4.41
CA VAL A 61 12.98 7.29 5.69
C VAL A 61 12.14 6.03 5.49
N VAL A 62 11.06 6.10 4.71
CA VAL A 62 10.24 4.92 4.39
C VAL A 62 11.00 3.92 3.55
N ILE A 63 11.75 4.36 2.54
CA ILE A 63 12.57 3.50 1.67
C ILE A 63 13.65 2.77 2.48
N LEU A 64 14.38 3.49 3.33
CA LEU A 64 15.41 2.89 4.18
C LEU A 64 14.78 1.95 5.21
N GLY A 65 13.62 2.30 5.77
CA GLY A 65 12.88 1.46 6.69
C GLY A 65 12.44 0.13 6.06
N THR A 66 11.88 0.16 4.84
CA THR A 66 11.46 -1.06 4.14
C THR A 66 12.66 -1.95 3.77
N ILE A 67 13.75 -1.34 3.29
CA ILE A 67 14.99 -2.08 3.00
C ILE A 67 15.56 -2.70 4.28
N ALA A 68 15.62 -1.96 5.37
CA ALA A 68 16.13 -2.45 6.65
C ALA A 68 15.30 -3.63 7.18
N CYS A 69 13.97 -3.57 7.05
CA CYS A 69 13.09 -4.68 7.43
C CYS A 69 13.33 -5.92 6.56
N ASN A 70 13.42 -5.76 5.24
CA ASN A 70 13.67 -6.89 4.33
C ASN A 70 15.03 -7.54 4.56
N VAL A 71 16.09 -6.73 4.75
CA VAL A 71 17.43 -7.23 5.09
C VAL A 71 17.44 -7.89 6.47
N GLY A 72 16.74 -7.31 7.46
CA GLY A 72 16.59 -7.89 8.79
C GLY A 72 15.95 -9.27 8.74
N LEU A 73 14.86 -9.44 7.97
CA LEU A 73 14.22 -10.73 7.77
C LEU A 73 15.15 -11.72 7.04
N ALA A 74 15.84 -11.29 5.98
CA ALA A 74 16.77 -12.14 5.23
C ALA A 74 17.94 -12.66 6.07
N VAL A 75 18.37 -11.92 7.10
CA VAL A 75 19.44 -12.33 8.03
C VAL A 75 18.91 -13.23 9.14
N LEU A 76 17.73 -12.93 9.68
CA LEU A 76 17.15 -13.70 10.79
C LEU A 76 16.56 -15.04 10.33
N GLU A 77 16.00 -15.09 9.13
CA GLU A 77 15.39 -16.27 8.53
C GLU A 77 15.98 -16.50 7.12
N PRO A 78 17.14 -17.17 7.02
CA PRO A 78 17.75 -17.45 5.72
C PRO A 78 16.91 -18.49 4.96
N SER A 79 16.76 -18.28 3.65
CA SER A 79 16.04 -19.22 2.78
C SER A 79 16.72 -20.58 2.72
N MET A 80 15.95 -21.66 2.87
CA MET A 80 16.43 -23.03 2.70
C MET A 80 16.49 -23.41 1.23
N ILE A 81 17.53 -24.14 0.82
CA ILE A 81 17.58 -24.77 -0.50
C ILE A 81 16.89 -26.13 -0.43
N GLY A 82 15.99 -26.39 -1.39
CA GLY A 82 15.22 -27.64 -1.45
C GLY A 82 16.02 -28.81 -2.01
N GLU A 83 15.41 -30.00 -1.97
CA GLU A 83 15.94 -31.21 -2.62
C GLU A 83 15.90 -31.06 -4.16
N PRO A 84 16.81 -31.73 -4.89
CA PRO A 84 16.77 -31.75 -6.36
C PRO A 84 15.43 -32.28 -6.88
N ALA A 85 14.95 -31.72 -7.99
CA ALA A 85 13.71 -32.16 -8.60
C ALA A 85 13.82 -33.60 -9.13
N ASP A 86 12.96 -34.50 -8.63
CA ASP A 86 12.81 -35.87 -9.13
C ASP A 86 11.42 -36.02 -9.80
N PRO A 87 11.34 -36.34 -11.11
CA PRO A 87 10.08 -36.54 -11.79
C PRO A 87 9.30 -37.78 -11.33
N PHE A 88 9.91 -38.71 -10.59
CA PHE A 88 9.28 -39.96 -10.17
C PHE A 88 8.85 -39.99 -8.70
N ALA A 89 9.30 -39.02 -7.90
CA ALA A 89 8.95 -38.90 -6.49
C ALA A 89 8.20 -37.59 -6.24
N THR A 90 6.90 -37.68 -5.94
CA THR A 90 6.11 -36.51 -5.53
C THR A 90 6.32 -36.23 -4.04
N PRO A 91 6.69 -35.00 -3.64
CA PRO A 91 6.76 -34.64 -2.22
C PRO A 91 5.38 -34.71 -1.57
N LEU A 92 5.33 -34.90 -0.25
CA LEU A 92 4.06 -35.00 0.49
C LEU A 92 3.26 -33.69 0.48
N GLU A 93 3.94 -32.55 0.43
CA GLU A 93 3.32 -31.22 0.45
C GLU A 93 3.72 -30.46 -0.82
N ILE A 94 2.75 -30.23 -1.71
CA ILE A 94 2.91 -29.44 -2.93
C ILE A 94 2.06 -28.16 -2.82
N LEU A 95 2.68 -27.08 -2.39
CA LEU A 95 2.03 -25.78 -2.21
C LEU A 95 2.76 -24.69 -2.99
N PRO A 96 2.04 -23.77 -3.67
CA PRO A 96 2.66 -22.63 -4.32
C PRO A 96 2.99 -21.52 -3.30
N GLU A 97 3.40 -20.35 -3.77
CA GLU A 97 3.59 -19.20 -2.89
C GLU A 97 2.26 -18.70 -2.29
N TRP A 98 2.33 -18.00 -1.15
CA TRP A 98 1.17 -17.66 -0.33
C TRP A 98 0.08 -16.86 -1.06
N TYR A 99 0.45 -15.98 -1.99
CA TYR A 99 -0.52 -15.20 -2.78
C TYR A 99 -1.24 -16.04 -3.84
N PHE A 100 -0.75 -17.25 -4.15
CA PHE A 100 -1.40 -18.21 -5.03
C PHE A 100 -2.31 -19.20 -4.31
N PHE A 101 -2.36 -19.21 -2.97
CA PHE A 101 -3.24 -20.12 -2.24
C PHE A 101 -4.73 -20.05 -2.64
N PRO A 102 -5.32 -18.86 -2.89
CA PRO A 102 -6.71 -18.79 -3.35
C PRO A 102 -6.92 -19.47 -4.71
N VAL A 103 -5.96 -19.30 -5.62
CA VAL A 103 -5.97 -19.88 -6.97
C VAL A 103 -5.78 -21.40 -6.91
N PHE A 104 -4.87 -21.87 -6.06
CA PHE A 104 -4.63 -23.29 -5.84
C PHE A 104 -5.86 -24.01 -5.27
N GLN A 105 -6.51 -23.42 -4.25
CA GLN A 105 -7.74 -23.95 -3.68
C GLN A 105 -8.83 -24.10 -4.73
N TYR A 106 -8.92 -23.15 -5.66
CA TYR A 106 -9.87 -23.21 -6.76
C TYR A 106 -9.56 -24.35 -7.74
N PHE A 107 -8.29 -24.56 -8.09
CA PHE A 107 -7.87 -25.65 -8.97
C PHE A 107 -8.04 -27.06 -8.36
N VAL A 108 -8.00 -27.19 -7.04
CA VAL A 108 -8.22 -28.48 -6.36
C VAL A 108 -9.72 -28.77 -6.15
N THR A 109 -10.54 -27.73 -5.99
CA THR A 109 -11.98 -27.89 -5.74
C THR A 109 -12.82 -27.98 -7.01
N VAL A 110 -12.41 -27.35 -8.11
CA VAL A 110 -13.14 -27.39 -9.38
C VAL A 110 -12.60 -28.53 -10.26
N PRO A 111 -13.40 -29.56 -10.57
CA PRO A 111 -12.93 -30.72 -11.33
C PRO A 111 -12.65 -30.39 -12.80
N ASN A 112 -13.30 -29.36 -13.35
CA ASN A 112 -13.11 -28.96 -14.75
C ASN A 112 -12.02 -27.89 -14.88
N LYS A 113 -10.91 -28.28 -15.51
CA LYS A 113 -9.74 -27.41 -15.77
C LYS A 113 -10.07 -26.14 -16.57
N LEU A 114 -11.07 -26.18 -17.46
CA LEU A 114 -11.48 -25.02 -18.26
C LEU A 114 -12.18 -23.96 -17.42
N ILE A 115 -13.07 -24.36 -16.51
CA ILE A 115 -13.74 -23.45 -15.56
C ILE A 115 -12.72 -22.93 -14.53
N GLY A 116 -11.75 -23.77 -14.16
CA GLY A 116 -10.52 -23.45 -13.44
C GLY A 116 -9.79 -22.24 -14.05
N CYS A 117 -9.42 -22.35 -15.32
CA CYS A 117 -8.66 -21.32 -16.04
C CYS A 117 -9.48 -20.04 -16.27
N SER A 118 -10.75 -20.17 -16.67
CA SER A 118 -11.59 -19.01 -16.99
C SER A 118 -11.83 -18.09 -15.80
N VAL A 119 -12.06 -18.64 -14.60
CA VAL A 119 -12.30 -17.82 -13.40
C VAL A 119 -11.03 -17.10 -12.94
N ASN A 120 -9.86 -17.73 -13.10
CA ASN A 120 -8.58 -17.06 -12.87
C ASN A 120 -8.32 -15.92 -13.88
N GLY A 121 -8.74 -16.09 -15.13
CA GLY A 121 -8.67 -15.03 -16.14
C GLY A 121 -9.66 -13.87 -15.87
N ILE A 122 -10.79 -14.13 -15.20
CA ILE A 122 -11.76 -13.09 -14.84
C ILE A 122 -11.31 -12.31 -13.60
N SER A 123 -10.70 -12.97 -12.62
CA SER A 123 -10.15 -12.30 -11.43
C SER A 123 -8.91 -11.45 -11.73
N ASN A 124 -8.17 -11.79 -12.79
CA ASN A 124 -7.07 -10.99 -13.32
C ASN A 124 -7.47 -10.40 -14.70
N PRO A 125 -8.27 -9.32 -14.74
CA PRO A 125 -8.62 -8.69 -16.01
C PRO A 125 -7.33 -8.25 -16.75
N PRO A 126 -7.27 -8.41 -18.08
CA PRO A 126 -6.15 -7.94 -18.89
C PRO A 126 -6.17 -6.40 -18.87
N GLY A 127 -5.43 -5.83 -17.91
CA GLY A 127 -5.51 -4.40 -17.60
C GLY A 127 -4.39 -3.95 -16.67
N TYR A 128 -3.17 -4.41 -16.97
CA TYR A 128 -1.94 -3.61 -16.80
C TYR A 128 -1.38 -3.33 -18.20
#